data_AF-A0A3F2RCV4-F1
#
_entry.id   AF-A0A3F2RCV4-F1
#
_cell.length_a   1.000
_cell.length_b   1.000
_cell.length_c   1.000
_cell.angle_alpha   90.00
_cell.angle_beta   90.00
_cell.angle_gamma   90.00
#
_symmetry.space_group_name_H-M   'P 1'
#
loop_
_entity.id
_entity.type
_entity.pdbx_description
1 polymer ?
#
loop_
_entity_poly.entity_id
_entity_poly.type
_entity_poly.pdbx_seq_one_letter_code
_entity_poly.pdbx_strand_id
1 'polypeptide(L)'
;MSTALASGKCRFDVLDVIGQCPLAQSRQSLMYEGEKYALGELNAAYVAAQEAYRGNVTAAMCSNNYAGVISTYQSMFVLTGKVVPHKSPRNDGLVEFQSCAKGLDSSLFGTSYTDQFYMPELNHADTAFMTSDGWFKDSQKPFKWFECLL
;
A
#
# COMPACT_ATOMS: atom_id res chain seq x y z
N MET A 1 -14.68 13.00 -19.73
CA MET A 1 -15.49 13.55 -18.63
C MET A 1 -14.51 13.91 -17.52
N SER A 2 -14.11 15.17 -17.47
CA SER A 2 -13.08 15.68 -16.56
C SER A 2 -13.69 16.91 -15.91
N THR A 3 -14.10 16.78 -14.64
CA THR A 3 -14.43 17.88 -13.73
C THR A 3 -14.77 17.27 -12.36
N ALA A 4 -14.15 17.82 -11.31
CA ALA A 4 -14.29 17.51 -9.88
C ALA A 4 -13.30 16.48 -9.30
N LEU A 5 -12.01 16.82 -9.30
CA LEU A 5 -11.16 16.50 -8.15
C LEU A 5 -11.15 17.76 -7.29
N ALA A 6 -11.65 17.63 -6.07
CA ALA A 6 -11.80 18.70 -5.11
C ALA A 6 -10.61 19.67 -5.14
N SER A 7 -10.92 20.97 -5.24
CA SER A 7 -9.96 22.07 -5.24
C SER A 7 -8.91 21.84 -4.15
N GLY A 8 -7.68 21.52 -4.55
CA GLY A 8 -6.50 21.26 -3.72
C GLY A 8 -6.00 22.50 -2.98
N LYS A 9 -6.92 23.21 -2.30
CA LYS A 9 -6.63 24.32 -1.41
C LYS A 9 -6.09 23.74 -0.11
N CYS A 10 -4.77 23.79 0.04
CA CYS A 10 -4.17 23.76 1.36
C CYS A 10 -4.75 24.93 2.16
N ARG A 11 -5.47 24.66 3.25
CA ARG A 11 -5.89 25.73 4.17
C ARG A 11 -4.71 26.03 5.08
N PHE A 12 -4.10 27.23 4.96
CA PHE A 12 -3.07 27.80 5.85
C PHE A 12 -2.24 26.75 6.61
N ASP A 13 -1.55 25.90 5.86
CA ASP A 13 -0.72 24.82 6.39
C ASP A 13 0.75 25.16 6.10
N VAL A 14 1.68 24.50 6.79
CA VAL A 14 3.13 24.60 6.55
C VAL A 14 3.44 24.41 5.05
N LEU A 15 2.69 23.54 4.36
CA LEU A 15 2.84 23.26 2.93
C LEU A 15 2.57 24.48 2.04
N ASP A 16 1.69 25.38 2.45
CA ASP A 16 1.40 26.62 1.73
C ASP A 16 2.56 27.62 1.89
N VAL A 17 3.10 27.72 3.11
CA VAL A 17 4.27 28.58 3.42
C VAL A 17 5.51 28.15 2.63
N ILE A 18 5.72 26.86 2.41
CA ILE A 18 6.85 26.33 1.63
C ILE A 18 6.55 26.16 0.13
N GLY A 19 5.43 26.68 -0.37
CA GLY A 19 5.10 26.68 -1.80
C GLY A 19 4.79 25.30 -2.40
N GLN A 20 4.40 24.33 -1.60
CA GLN A 20 3.99 22.99 -2.05
C GLN A 20 2.49 22.87 -2.33
N CYS A 21 1.82 24.03 -2.45
CA CYS A 21 0.40 24.14 -2.76
C CYS A 21 0.22 24.79 -4.15
N PRO A 22 -0.70 24.26 -4.99
CA PRO A 22 -1.56 23.11 -4.73
C PRO A 22 -0.75 21.81 -4.64
N LEU A 23 -1.21 20.88 -3.81
CA LEU A 23 -0.53 19.58 -3.66
C LEU A 23 -0.43 18.88 -5.01
N ALA A 24 0.74 18.31 -5.31
CA ALA A 24 0.89 17.44 -6.46
C ALA A 24 -0.14 16.29 -6.41
N GLN A 25 -0.67 15.89 -7.57
CA GLN A 25 -1.66 14.82 -7.65
C GLN A 25 -1.18 13.52 -6.98
N SER A 26 0.12 13.22 -7.09
CA SER A 26 0.75 12.07 -6.43
C SER A 26 0.67 12.11 -4.91
N ARG A 27 0.58 13.29 -4.28
CA ARG A 27 0.36 13.41 -2.83
C ARG A 27 -1.11 13.33 -2.48
N GLN A 28 -1.98 13.86 -3.34
CA GLN A 28 -3.42 13.76 -3.15
C GLN A 28 -3.90 12.30 -3.23
N SER A 29 -3.25 11.47 -4.05
CA SER A 29 -3.56 10.03 -4.14
C SER A 29 -3.15 9.19 -2.92
N LEU A 30 -2.41 9.77 -1.96
CA LEU A 30 -1.98 9.08 -0.74
C LEU A 30 -2.88 9.39 0.48
N MET A 31 -4.01 10.05 0.26
CA MET A 31 -4.96 10.32 1.34
C MET A 31 -5.53 9.02 1.91
N TYR A 32 -5.78 8.99 3.21
CA TYR A 32 -6.38 7.84 3.86
C TYR A 32 -7.90 7.90 3.77
N GLU A 33 -8.55 6.77 3.47
CA GLU A 33 -10.01 6.64 3.56
C GLU A 33 -10.50 7.06 4.96
N GLY A 34 -11.54 7.89 4.99
CA GLY A 34 -12.19 8.37 6.21
C GLY A 34 -11.42 9.45 6.97
N GLU A 35 -10.24 9.87 6.50
CA GLU A 35 -9.46 10.92 7.15
C GLU A 35 -9.90 12.33 6.75
N LYS A 36 -9.47 13.32 7.55
CA LYS A 36 -9.86 14.75 7.44
C LYS A 36 -9.84 15.31 6.02
N TYR A 37 -8.89 14.87 5.19
CA TYR A 37 -8.70 15.38 3.83
C TYR A 37 -9.32 14.50 2.73
N ALA A 38 -9.79 13.30 3.07
CA ALA A 38 -10.57 12.46 2.16
C ALA A 38 -12.04 12.90 2.19
N LEU A 39 -12.39 13.83 1.29
CA LEU A 39 -13.75 14.35 1.14
C LEU A 39 -14.72 13.25 0.65
N GLY A 40 -16.03 13.53 0.72
CA GLY A 40 -17.08 12.55 0.39
C GLY A 40 -16.92 11.85 -0.96
N GLU A 41 -16.51 12.57 -2.01
CA GLU A 41 -16.23 11.99 -3.33
C GLU A 41 -15.09 10.97 -3.31
N LEU A 42 -14.00 11.25 -2.58
CA LEU A 42 -12.85 10.35 -2.48
C LEU A 42 -13.21 9.10 -1.67
N ASN A 43 -13.97 9.24 -0.58
CA ASN A 43 -14.47 8.08 0.17
C ASN A 43 -15.44 7.23 -0.65
N ALA A 44 -16.31 7.84 -1.45
CA ALA A 44 -17.16 7.10 -2.38
C ALA A 44 -16.32 6.33 -3.42
N ALA A 45 -15.24 6.93 -3.92
CA ALA A 45 -14.30 6.27 -4.82
C ALA A 45 -13.58 5.08 -4.14
N TYR A 46 -13.19 5.20 -2.86
CA TYR A 46 -12.63 4.06 -2.10
C TYR A 46 -13.63 2.92 -1.98
N VAL A 47 -14.89 3.19 -1.65
CA VAL A 47 -15.93 2.15 -1.54
C VAL A 47 -16.13 1.44 -2.89
N ALA A 48 -16.26 2.20 -3.98
CA ALA A 48 -16.40 1.63 -5.33
C ALA A 48 -15.18 0.80 -5.74
N ALA A 49 -13.96 1.27 -5.42
CA ALA A 49 -12.74 0.51 -5.67
C ALA A 49 -12.71 -0.80 -4.87
N GLN A 50 -13.13 -0.79 -3.61
CA GLN A 50 -13.19 -2.00 -2.77
C GLN A 50 -14.23 -3.01 -3.27
N GLU A 51 -15.34 -2.56 -3.85
CA GLU A 51 -16.35 -3.42 -4.48
C GLU A 51 -15.81 -4.06 -5.77
N ALA A 52 -15.13 -3.28 -6.61
CA ALA A 52 -14.45 -3.82 -7.78
C ALA A 52 -13.35 -4.80 -7.38
N TYR A 53 -12.55 -4.47 -6.36
CA TYR A 53 -11.43 -5.28 -5.90
C TYR A 53 -11.91 -6.65 -5.40
N ARG A 54 -12.89 -6.69 -4.50
CA ARG A 54 -13.44 -7.94 -3.96
C ARG A 54 -14.15 -8.80 -5.00
N GLY A 55 -14.72 -8.19 -6.04
CA GLY A 55 -15.45 -8.90 -7.09
C GLY A 55 -14.59 -9.44 -8.23
N ASN A 56 -13.37 -8.91 -8.41
CA ASN A 56 -12.55 -9.21 -9.59
C ASN A 56 -11.15 -9.76 -9.28
N VAL A 57 -10.69 -9.70 -8.02
CA VAL A 57 -9.36 -10.19 -7.65
C VAL A 57 -9.44 -11.55 -6.99
N THR A 58 -8.74 -12.52 -7.57
CA THR A 58 -8.66 -13.91 -7.11
C THR A 58 -7.35 -14.23 -6.37
N ALA A 59 -6.38 -13.32 -6.41
CA ALA A 59 -5.10 -13.44 -5.73
C ALA A 59 -4.53 -12.04 -5.45
N ALA A 60 -3.95 -11.83 -4.26
CA ALA A 60 -3.39 -10.55 -3.87
C ALA A 60 -2.18 -10.72 -2.95
N MET A 61 -1.16 -9.89 -3.14
CA MET A 61 -0.01 -9.79 -2.26
C MET A 61 -0.13 -8.53 -1.40
N CYS A 62 -0.38 -8.71 -0.10
CA CYS A 62 -0.45 -7.61 0.87
C CYS A 62 0.52 -7.86 2.02
N SER A 63 1.64 -7.16 2.02
CA SER A 63 2.69 -7.37 3.02
C SER A 63 2.35 -6.75 4.38
N ASN A 64 2.96 -7.29 5.43
CA ASN A 64 2.86 -6.77 6.79
C ASN A 64 4.21 -6.36 7.40
N ASN A 65 5.30 -6.32 6.62
CA ASN A 65 6.64 -6.05 7.16
C ASN A 65 7.50 -5.18 6.23
N TYR A 66 7.98 -4.06 6.76
CA TYR A 66 8.76 -3.05 6.03
C TYR A 66 10.25 -3.39 5.85
N ALA A 67 10.76 -4.44 6.52
CA ALA A 67 12.17 -4.81 6.40
C ALA A 67 12.44 -5.54 5.07
N GLY A 68 11.54 -6.44 4.68
CA GLY A 68 11.64 -7.15 3.41
C GLY A 68 12.89 -8.02 3.25
N VAL A 69 13.24 -8.32 2.00
CA VAL A 69 14.48 -9.03 1.67
C VAL A 69 15.70 -8.11 1.78
N ILE A 70 16.89 -8.71 1.90
CA ILE A 70 18.15 -7.97 1.89
C ILE A 70 18.37 -7.40 0.48
N SER A 71 18.28 -6.08 0.36
CA SER A 71 18.48 -5.35 -0.89
C SER A 71 18.93 -3.90 -0.62
N THR A 72 19.25 -3.16 -1.67
CA THR A 72 19.57 -1.72 -1.59
C THR A 72 18.38 -0.87 -1.12
N TYR A 73 17.15 -1.39 -1.18
CA TYR A 73 15.93 -0.67 -0.78
C TYR A 73 15.58 -0.81 0.71
N GLN A 74 16.13 -1.82 1.39
CA GLN A 74 15.74 -2.18 2.76
C GLN A 74 15.89 -1.01 3.75
N SER A 75 17.00 -0.27 3.70
CA SER A 75 17.24 0.84 4.63
C SER A 75 16.19 1.95 4.53
N MET A 76 15.78 2.27 3.29
CA MET A 76 14.75 3.28 3.02
C MET A 76 13.39 2.86 3.56
N PHE A 77 12.96 1.62 3.30
CA PHE A 77 11.65 1.16 3.77
C PHE A 77 11.60 0.88 5.28
N VAL A 78 12.71 0.48 5.90
CA VAL A 78 12.83 0.45 7.37
C VAL A 78 12.68 1.84 7.97
N LEU A 79 13.25 2.87 7.33
CA LEU A 79 13.10 4.25 7.78
C LEU A 79 11.64 4.72 7.63
N THR A 80 11.05 4.56 6.45
CA THR A 80 9.68 5.04 6.20
C THR A 80 8.65 4.28 7.04
N GLY A 81 8.81 2.95 7.19
CA GLY A 81 7.93 2.13 8.04
C GLY A 81 7.95 2.49 9.52
N LYS A 82 9.01 3.18 9.99
CA LYS A 82 9.14 3.68 11.37
C LYS A 82 8.75 5.14 11.55
N VAL A 83 8.95 5.99 10.55
CA VAL A 83 8.82 7.45 10.67
C VAL A 83 7.48 7.96 10.12
N VAL A 84 6.95 7.32 9.07
CA VAL A 84 5.64 7.68 8.54
C VAL A 84 4.58 7.27 9.58
N PRO A 85 3.61 8.16 9.90
CA PRO A 85 2.59 7.89 10.92
C PRO A 85 1.51 6.93 10.40
N HIS A 86 1.93 5.69 10.10
CA HIS A 86 1.03 4.57 9.81
C HIS A 86 0.14 4.29 11.01
N LYS A 87 -1.08 3.82 10.78
CA LYS A 87 -2.04 3.47 11.85
C LYS A 87 -1.74 2.13 12.52
N SER A 88 -0.81 1.35 11.96
CA SER A 88 -0.45 0.00 12.32
C SER A 88 1.05 -0.24 12.07
N PRO A 89 1.72 -1.04 12.92
CA PRO A 89 3.09 -1.49 12.65
C PRO A 89 3.17 -2.48 11.47
N ARG A 90 2.04 -2.99 11.00
CA ARG A 90 1.96 -3.94 9.87
C ARG A 90 1.90 -3.19 8.55
N ASN A 91 3.05 -2.83 8.01
CA ASN A 91 3.17 -2.10 6.74
C ASN A 91 4.41 -2.56 5.97
N ASP A 92 4.41 -2.34 4.66
CA ASP A 92 5.53 -2.65 3.75
C ASP A 92 6.57 -1.50 3.65
N GLY A 93 6.44 -0.49 4.50
CA GLY A 93 7.21 0.74 4.49
C GLY A 93 6.40 1.94 3.98
N LEU A 94 5.39 1.72 3.13
CA LEU A 94 4.54 2.78 2.57
C LEU A 94 3.03 2.50 2.69
N VAL A 95 2.62 1.25 2.56
CA VAL A 95 1.23 0.81 2.59
C VAL A 95 1.04 -0.17 3.74
N GLU A 96 0.00 0.06 4.52
CA GLU A 96 -0.37 -0.83 5.62
C GLU A 96 -1.12 -2.05 5.12
N PHE A 97 -0.94 -3.20 5.78
CA PHE A 97 -1.61 -4.46 5.43
C PHE A 97 -3.13 -4.28 5.30
N GLN A 98 -3.76 -3.62 6.28
CA GLN A 98 -5.21 -3.40 6.27
C GLN A 98 -5.68 -2.45 5.16
N SER A 99 -4.80 -1.59 4.65
CA SER A 99 -5.08 -0.71 3.51
C SER A 99 -5.04 -1.50 2.22
N CYS A 100 -3.98 -2.32 2.03
CA CYS A 100 -3.85 -3.20 0.86
C CYS A 100 -4.97 -4.26 0.78
N ALA A 101 -5.29 -4.91 1.90
CA ALA A 101 -6.28 -5.98 1.95
C ALA A 101 -7.73 -5.45 2.06
N LYS A 102 -7.94 -4.13 1.99
CA LYS A 102 -9.25 -3.52 2.22
C LYS A 102 -10.28 -4.02 1.21
N GLY A 103 -11.39 -4.54 1.71
CA GLY A 103 -12.45 -5.13 0.89
C GLY A 103 -12.28 -6.62 0.61
N LEU A 104 -11.11 -7.21 0.91
CA LEU A 104 -10.86 -8.64 0.88
C LEU A 104 -11.03 -9.24 2.28
N ASP A 105 -11.31 -10.54 2.36
CA ASP A 105 -11.34 -11.26 3.63
C ASP A 105 -9.91 -11.55 4.10
N SER A 106 -9.48 -10.84 5.15
CA SER A 106 -8.14 -11.00 5.73
C SER A 106 -7.85 -12.40 6.25
N SER A 107 -8.87 -13.22 6.53
CA SER A 107 -8.69 -14.62 6.98
C SER A 107 -8.20 -15.55 5.87
N LEU A 108 -8.33 -15.15 4.61
CA LEU A 108 -7.80 -15.89 3.46
C LEU A 108 -6.29 -15.75 3.31
N PHE A 109 -5.68 -14.74 3.96
CA PHE A 109 -4.28 -14.42 3.76
C PHE A 109 -3.35 -15.37 4.54
N GLY A 110 -2.49 -16.09 3.81
CA GLY A 110 -1.46 -16.96 4.36
C GLY A 110 -0.05 -16.40 4.15
N THR A 111 0.95 -17.04 4.78
CA THR A 111 2.35 -16.56 4.76
C THR A 111 3.27 -17.37 3.85
N SER A 112 2.73 -18.33 3.10
CA SER A 112 3.45 -19.11 2.10
C SER A 112 3.32 -18.46 0.73
N TYR A 113 4.38 -18.52 -0.08
CA TYR A 113 4.33 -18.09 -1.48
C TYR A 113 3.38 -18.93 -2.34
N THR A 114 2.87 -20.05 -1.82
CA THR A 114 1.82 -20.86 -2.47
C THR A 114 0.41 -20.36 -2.17
N ASP A 115 0.24 -19.40 -1.26
CA ASP A 115 -1.07 -18.87 -0.88
C ASP A 115 -1.56 -17.85 -1.92
N GLN A 116 -2.77 -18.02 -2.44
CA GLN A 116 -3.34 -17.08 -3.42
C GLN A 116 -3.46 -15.66 -2.85
N PHE A 117 -3.92 -15.56 -1.60
CA PHE A 117 -3.88 -14.33 -0.82
C PHE A 117 -2.64 -14.41 0.07
N TYR A 118 -1.58 -13.74 -0.36
CA TYR A 118 -0.28 -13.84 0.27
C TYR A 118 -0.04 -12.63 1.15
N MET A 119 0.26 -12.89 2.42
CA MET A 119 0.70 -11.92 3.42
C MET A 119 2.19 -12.11 3.71
N PRO A 120 3.05 -11.60 2.82
CA PRO A 120 4.48 -11.70 3.00
C PRO A 120 5.04 -10.80 4.10
N GLU A 121 6.32 -11.05 4.40
CA GLU A 121 7.23 -10.16 5.09
C GLU A 121 8.15 -9.44 4.09
N LEU A 122 7.56 -8.62 3.21
CA LEU A 122 8.21 -7.96 2.07
C LEU A 122 8.05 -6.44 2.11
N ASN A 123 9.10 -5.68 1.83
CA ASN A 123 8.95 -4.22 1.74
C ASN A 123 8.29 -3.82 0.40
N HIS A 124 7.94 -2.54 0.25
CA HIS A 124 7.19 -2.06 -0.91
C HIS A 124 7.93 -2.24 -2.27
N ALA A 125 9.26 -2.21 -2.29
CA ALA A 125 10.01 -2.51 -3.51
C ALA A 125 10.00 -4.00 -3.83
N ASP A 126 9.99 -4.86 -2.81
CA ASP A 126 9.92 -6.30 -3.02
C ASP A 126 8.56 -6.73 -3.59
N THR A 127 7.46 -6.15 -3.10
CA THR A 127 6.10 -6.39 -3.64
C THR A 127 5.91 -5.83 -5.05
N ALA A 128 6.76 -4.89 -5.46
CA ALA A 128 6.83 -4.34 -6.81
C ALA A 128 7.83 -5.08 -7.73
N PHE A 129 8.36 -6.23 -7.31
CA PHE A 129 9.33 -7.03 -8.07
C PHE A 129 10.63 -6.28 -8.43
N MET A 130 11.02 -5.29 -7.62
CA MET A 130 12.26 -4.52 -7.83
C MET A 130 13.49 -5.17 -7.19
N THR A 131 13.32 -6.34 -6.57
CA THR A 131 14.36 -7.08 -5.84
C THR A 131 14.43 -8.53 -6.28
N SER A 132 14.44 -9.49 -5.36
CA SER A 132 14.52 -10.92 -5.62
C SER A 132 13.79 -11.72 -4.54
N ASP A 133 13.65 -13.02 -4.75
CA ASP A 133 13.28 -13.92 -3.66
C ASP A 133 14.32 -13.92 -2.54
N GLY A 134 13.80 -13.99 -1.31
CA GLY A 134 14.52 -14.25 -0.10
C GLY A 134 14.93 -15.71 -0.01
N TRP A 135 16.10 -15.93 0.57
CA TRP A 135 16.75 -17.23 0.63
C TRP A 135 16.13 -18.17 1.68
N PHE A 136 15.62 -17.61 2.78
CA PHE A 136 15.36 -18.39 4.00
C PHE A 136 13.88 -18.60 4.35
N LYS A 137 13.00 -17.68 3.97
CA LYS A 137 11.60 -17.70 4.38
C LYS A 137 10.65 -17.78 3.20
N ASP A 138 9.58 -18.53 3.36
CA ASP A 138 8.49 -18.61 2.38
C ASP A 138 7.68 -17.32 2.32
N SER A 139 7.66 -16.54 3.40
CA SER A 139 7.07 -15.20 3.47
C SER A 139 7.87 -14.13 2.71
N GLN A 140 8.97 -14.49 2.07
CA GLN A 140 9.85 -13.56 1.36
C GLN A 140 10.10 -13.97 -0.09
N LYS A 141 9.12 -14.51 -0.80
CA LYS A 141 9.32 -15.03 -2.15
C LYS A 141 8.31 -14.44 -3.15
N PRO A 142 8.45 -13.14 -3.50
CA PRO A 142 7.49 -12.48 -4.38
C PRO A 142 7.48 -13.08 -5.78
N PHE A 143 8.64 -13.45 -6.34
CA PHE A 143 8.73 -13.98 -7.69
C PHE A 143 8.12 -15.37 -7.77
N LYS A 144 8.47 -16.27 -6.84
CA LYS A 144 7.82 -17.59 -6.78
C LYS A 144 6.32 -17.50 -6.54
N TRP A 145 5.85 -16.57 -5.72
CA TRP A 145 4.40 -16.36 -5.57
C TRP A 145 3.75 -16.06 -6.92
N PHE A 146 4.33 -15.14 -7.69
CA PHE A 146 3.81 -14.80 -9.01
C PHE A 146 3.90 -15.97 -10.00
N GLU A 147 5.02 -16.70 -10.01
CA GLU A 147 5.22 -17.88 -10.86
C GLU A 147 4.25 -19.02 -10.52
N CYS A 148 3.91 -19.22 -9.24
CA CYS A 148 2.96 -20.25 -8.80
C CYS A 148 1.50 -19.86 -9.03
N LEU A 149 1.21 -18.60 -9.35
CA LEU A 149 -0.14 -18.13 -9.69
C LEU A 149 -0.50 -18.29 -11.18
N LEU A 150 0.51 -18.34 -12.06
CA LEU A 150 0.38 -18.46 -13.52
C LEU A 150 0.36 -19.93 -13.97
#